data_AF-R6VZ02-F1
#
_entry.id   AF-R6VZ02-F1
#
_cell.length_a   1.000
_cell.length_b   1.000
_cell.length_c   1.000
_cell.angle_alpha   90.00
_cell.angle_beta   90.00
_cell.angle_gamma   90.00
#
_symmetry.space_group_name_H-M   'P 1'
#
loop_
_entity.id
_entity.type
_entity.pdbx_description
1 polymer ?
#
loop_
_entity_poly.entity_id
_entity_poly.type
_entity_poly.pdbx_seq_one_letter_code
_entity_poly.pdbx_strand_id
1 'polypeptide(L)'
;MSCFLPGTQIDIGKKNYGQIDIAESVMDNIFQTGGLMLSQVIAMTSLEGYMIQNWVKRGFLSPPVHKLYSRRQFCRIVIINMLKDSMAIEKVVRLLSYINGVLADESDDLIDDSRLYNYYVNMVFMCEHGKHPDEAISELLDDYNEPIPGAKKRLSKALIIMYNAGLANKYKRKCEQLLGELE
;
A
#
# COMPACT_ATOMS: atom_id res chain seq x y z
N MET A 1 18.28 -2.59 9.41
CA MET A 1 16.95 -2.95 8.88
C MET A 1 16.07 -1.71 9.00
N SER A 2 15.51 -1.25 7.88
CA SER A 2 14.62 -0.08 7.86
C SER A 2 13.29 -0.46 8.49
N CYS A 3 12.88 0.22 9.57
CA CYS A 3 11.64 -0.05 10.30
C CYS A 3 10.48 0.84 9.81
N PHE A 4 10.48 1.19 8.53
CA PHE A 4 9.49 2.09 7.95
C PHE A 4 8.35 1.31 7.31
N LEU A 5 7.14 1.86 7.38
CA LEU A 5 6.00 1.34 6.66
C LEU A 5 6.24 1.44 5.13
N PRO A 6 5.98 0.37 4.35
CA PRO A 6 6.23 0.34 2.90
C PRO A 6 5.60 1.50 2.12
N GLY A 7 6.39 2.21 1.31
CA GLY A 7 5.89 3.36 0.54
C GLY A 7 5.71 4.64 1.36
N THR A 8 6.27 4.71 2.57
CA THR A 8 6.15 5.87 3.47
C THR A 8 7.48 6.22 4.14
N GLN A 9 7.49 7.36 4.85
CA GLN A 9 8.49 7.80 5.82
C GLN A 9 8.02 7.61 7.27
N ILE A 10 7.03 6.74 7.50
CA ILE A 10 6.52 6.46 8.85
C ILE A 10 7.35 5.34 9.48
N ASP A 11 8.20 5.70 10.45
CA ASP A 11 8.97 4.74 11.26
C ASP A 11 8.08 4.12 12.34
N ILE A 12 7.95 2.79 12.34
CA ILE A 12 7.20 2.04 13.36
C ILE A 12 8.08 1.58 14.51
N GLY A 13 9.39 1.79 14.43
CA GLY A 13 10.36 1.37 15.44
C GLY A 13 10.58 -0.14 15.46
N LYS A 14 11.76 -0.55 15.93
CA LYS A 14 12.15 -1.97 15.98
C LYS A 14 11.21 -2.84 16.83
N LYS A 15 10.59 -2.27 17.86
CA LYS A 15 9.71 -3.01 18.77
C LYS A 15 8.38 -3.43 18.13
N ASN A 16 7.88 -2.63 17.18
CA ASN A 16 6.60 -2.89 16.52
C ASN A 16 6.79 -3.55 15.14
N TYR A 17 8.03 -3.70 14.68
CA TYR A 17 8.33 -4.34 13.41
C TYR A 17 7.94 -5.82 13.45
N GLY A 18 7.19 -6.27 12.45
CA GLY A 18 6.66 -7.63 12.40
C GLY A 18 5.35 -7.83 13.17
N GLN A 19 4.85 -6.82 13.89
CA GLN A 19 3.55 -6.90 14.54
C GLN A 19 2.43 -6.88 13.49
N ILE A 20 1.53 -7.86 13.57
CA ILE A 20 0.33 -7.92 12.74
C ILE A 20 -0.57 -6.72 13.05
N ASP A 21 -1.16 -6.13 12.01
CA ASP A 21 -2.04 -4.96 12.05
C ASP A 21 -1.39 -3.67 12.56
N ILE A 22 -0.05 -3.60 12.52
CA ILE A 22 0.65 -2.35 12.84
C ILE A 22 0.30 -1.22 11.87
N ALA A 23 0.07 -1.53 10.59
CA ALA A 23 -0.32 -0.51 9.61
C ALA A 23 -1.72 0.03 9.93
N GLU A 24 -2.69 -0.84 10.24
CA GLU A 24 -4.03 -0.43 10.71
C GLU A 24 -3.92 0.51 11.92
N SER A 25 -3.20 0.09 12.95
CA SER A 25 -3.03 0.85 14.21
C SER A 25 -2.39 2.23 13.98
N VAL A 26 -1.39 2.30 13.10
CA VAL A 26 -0.72 3.56 12.75
C VAL A 26 -1.67 4.48 11.97
N MET A 27 -2.44 3.94 11.01
CA MET A 27 -3.41 4.73 10.25
C MET A 27 -4.51 5.25 11.16
N ASP A 28 -5.05 4.45 12.07
CA ASP A 28 -6.08 4.91 13.02
C ASP A 28 -5.61 6.09 13.86
N ASN A 29 -4.36 6.05 14.34
CA ASN A 29 -3.78 7.16 15.10
C ASN A 29 -3.59 8.42 14.24
N ILE A 30 -3.09 8.28 13.00
CA ILE A 30 -2.86 9.42 12.09
C ILE A 30 -4.19 10.10 11.72
N PHE A 31 -5.22 9.31 11.45
CA PHE A 31 -6.51 9.80 10.96
C PHE A 31 -7.54 10.07 12.07
N GLN A 32 -7.14 9.94 13.35
CA GLN A 32 -8.01 10.21 14.50
C GLN A 32 -8.61 11.62 14.49
N THR A 33 -7.88 12.60 13.95
CA THR A 33 -8.30 14.01 13.87
C THR A 33 -8.93 14.38 12.52
N GLY A 34 -9.16 13.41 11.64
CA GLY A 34 -9.72 13.60 10.30
C GLY A 34 -8.70 13.35 9.19
N GLY A 35 -8.94 13.95 8.02
CA GLY A 35 -8.09 13.77 6.84
C GLY A 35 -6.78 14.57 6.89
N LEU A 36 -5.91 14.31 5.91
CA LEU A 36 -4.59 14.95 5.80
C LEU A 36 -4.56 16.04 4.74
N MET A 37 -3.93 17.16 5.04
CA MET A 37 -3.57 18.15 4.03
C MET A 37 -2.48 17.60 3.10
N LEU A 38 -2.40 18.12 1.87
CA LEU A 38 -1.37 17.72 0.89
C LEU A 38 0.06 17.78 1.46
N SER A 39 0.38 18.79 2.26
CA SER A 39 1.69 18.94 2.89
C SER A 39 2.04 17.79 3.84
N GLN A 40 1.06 17.27 4.58
CA GLN A 40 1.25 16.12 5.47
C GLN A 40 1.45 14.83 4.65
N VAL A 41 0.68 14.65 3.57
CA VAL A 41 0.86 13.51 2.64
C VAL A 41 2.27 13.52 2.03
N ILE A 42 2.74 14.68 1.57
CA ILE A 42 4.10 14.86 1.04
C ILE A 42 5.15 14.45 2.10
N ALA A 43 5.03 14.99 3.32
CA ALA A 43 5.97 14.69 4.40
C ALA A 43 6.04 13.19 4.74
N MET A 44 4.90 12.50 4.68
CA MET A 44 4.81 11.07 5.00
C MET A 44 5.19 10.14 3.84
N THR A 45 5.27 10.62 2.59
CA THR A 45 5.50 9.75 1.41
C THR A 45 6.77 10.11 0.63
N SER A 46 7.36 11.28 0.89
CA SER A 46 8.43 11.90 0.08
C SER A 46 8.05 12.13 -1.38
N LEU A 47 6.76 12.11 -1.71
CA LEU A 47 6.29 12.45 -3.06
C LEU A 47 6.25 13.95 -3.26
N GLU A 48 6.49 14.38 -4.49
CA GLU A 48 6.27 15.77 -4.86
C GLU A 48 4.77 16.05 -5.03
N GLY A 49 4.32 17.22 -4.59
CA GLY A 49 2.89 17.58 -4.60
C GLY A 49 2.26 17.51 -5.99
N TYR A 50 3.00 17.84 -7.05
CA TYR A 50 2.50 17.74 -8.43
C TYR A 50 2.23 16.30 -8.86
N MET A 51 2.96 15.31 -8.32
CA MET A 51 2.76 13.90 -8.66
C MET A 51 1.40 13.44 -8.14
N ILE A 52 1.10 13.73 -6.87
CA ILE A 52 -0.17 13.38 -6.24
C ILE A 52 -1.33 14.08 -6.96
N GLN A 53 -1.18 15.37 -7.26
CA GLN A 53 -2.19 16.13 -8.01
C GLN A 53 -2.40 15.58 -9.42
N ASN A 54 -1.34 15.14 -10.09
CA ASN A 54 -1.44 14.50 -11.41
C ASN A 54 -2.20 13.17 -11.32
N TRP A 55 -1.97 12.37 -10.27
CA TRP A 55 -2.71 11.14 -10.05
C TRP A 55 -4.21 11.39 -9.84
N VAL A 56 -4.57 12.44 -9.09
CA VAL A 56 -5.98 12.86 -8.95
C VAL A 56 -6.56 13.27 -10.31
N LYS A 57 -5.85 14.13 -11.07
CA LYS A 57 -6.30 14.57 -12.40
C LYS A 57 -6.46 13.43 -13.40
N ARG A 58 -5.62 12.39 -13.31
CA ARG A 58 -5.68 11.19 -14.15
C ARG A 58 -6.69 10.15 -13.65
N GLY A 59 -7.37 10.40 -12.53
CA GLY A 59 -8.38 9.49 -11.97
C GLY A 59 -7.80 8.23 -11.32
N PHE A 60 -6.57 8.30 -10.80
CA PHE A 60 -5.94 7.16 -10.10
C PHE A 60 -6.36 7.03 -8.65
N LEU A 61 -7.02 8.08 -8.15
CA LEU A 61 -7.67 8.17 -6.85
C LEU A 61 -8.70 9.31 -6.91
N SER A 62 -9.69 9.26 -6.04
CA SER A 62 -10.67 10.31 -5.84
C SER A 62 -10.00 11.63 -5.39
N PRO A 63 -10.56 12.82 -5.73
CA PRO A 63 -10.03 14.10 -5.27
C PRO A 63 -10.23 14.30 -3.76
N PRO A 64 -9.33 15.03 -3.07
CA PRO A 64 -9.51 15.34 -1.66
C PRO A 64 -10.76 16.18 -1.42
N VAL A 65 -11.47 15.93 -0.32
CA VAL A 65 -12.67 16.66 0.08
C VAL A 65 -12.27 17.76 1.05
N HIS A 66 -12.69 19.01 0.80
CA HIS A 66 -12.26 20.18 1.58
C HIS A 66 -10.74 20.29 1.76
N LYS A 67 -9.96 19.89 0.73
CA LYS A 67 -8.48 19.83 0.72
C LYS A 67 -7.86 18.79 1.65
N LEU A 68 -8.67 17.90 2.23
CA LEU A 68 -8.23 16.82 3.08
C LEU A 68 -8.32 15.48 2.33
N TYR A 69 -7.22 14.75 2.36
CA TYR A 69 -7.14 13.37 1.89
C TYR A 69 -7.65 12.44 2.99
N SER A 70 -8.59 11.56 2.66
CA SER A 70 -9.10 10.54 3.57
C SER A 70 -8.05 9.45 3.85
N ARG A 71 -8.32 8.62 4.86
CA ARG A 71 -7.52 7.43 5.16
C ARG A 71 -7.37 6.51 3.94
N ARG A 72 -8.46 6.28 3.21
CA ARG A 72 -8.49 5.47 1.98
C ARG A 72 -7.64 6.09 0.88
N GLN A 73 -7.83 7.38 0.62
CA GLN A 73 -7.05 8.11 -0.40
C GLN A 73 -5.56 8.07 -0.08
N PHE A 74 -5.17 8.28 1.18
CA PHE A 74 -3.77 8.19 1.60
C PHE A 74 -3.20 6.79 1.39
N CYS A 75 -3.91 5.73 1.80
CA CYS A 75 -3.45 4.36 1.58
C CYS A 75 -3.33 4.03 0.08
N ARG A 76 -4.23 4.52 -0.78
CA ARG A 76 -4.11 4.41 -2.24
C ARG A 76 -2.85 5.11 -2.76
N ILE A 77 -2.55 6.32 -2.29
CA ILE A 77 -1.29 7.04 -2.60
C ILE A 77 -0.08 6.22 -2.18
N VAL A 78 -0.08 5.66 -0.97
CA VAL A 78 1.03 4.86 -0.44
C VAL A 78 1.23 3.58 -1.26
N ILE A 79 0.15 2.88 -1.64
CA ILE A 79 0.24 1.70 -2.50
C ILE A 79 0.83 2.06 -3.86
N ILE A 80 0.38 3.15 -4.49
CA ILE A 80 0.94 3.61 -5.76
C ILE A 80 2.43 3.97 -5.59
N ASN A 81 2.76 4.70 -4.53
CA ASN A 81 4.13 5.11 -4.21
C ASN A 81 5.07 3.92 -4.04
N MET A 82 4.61 2.89 -3.37
CA MET A 82 5.34 1.66 -3.09
C MET A 82 5.61 0.83 -4.36
N LEU A 83 4.64 0.78 -5.28
CA LEU A 83 4.70 -0.12 -6.44
C LEU A 83 5.32 0.53 -7.68
N LYS A 84 5.26 1.87 -7.80
CA LYS A 84 5.73 2.59 -9.00
C LYS A 84 7.23 2.41 -9.32
N ASP A 85 8.03 2.02 -8.33
CA ASP A 85 9.48 1.86 -8.51
C ASP A 85 9.86 0.49 -9.11
N SER A 86 8.96 -0.51 -9.01
CA SER A 86 9.14 -1.85 -9.60
C SER A 86 8.19 -2.13 -10.77
N MET A 87 7.15 -1.31 -10.94
CA MET A 87 6.14 -1.46 -11.99
C MET A 87 5.79 -0.11 -12.60
N ALA A 88 5.62 -0.08 -13.93
CA ALA A 88 5.07 1.11 -14.61
C ALA A 88 3.73 1.51 -14.00
N ILE A 89 3.50 2.82 -13.83
CA ILE A 89 2.32 3.33 -13.11
C ILE A 89 1.00 2.88 -13.75
N GLU A 90 0.94 2.73 -15.07
CA GLU A 90 -0.23 2.20 -15.79
C GLU A 90 -0.56 0.76 -15.36
N LYS A 91 0.45 -0.05 -15.05
CA LYS A 91 0.26 -1.42 -14.53
C LYS A 91 -0.23 -1.41 -13.09
N VAL A 92 0.26 -0.46 -12.27
CA VAL A 92 -0.21 -0.27 -10.89
C VAL A 92 -1.69 0.13 -10.88
N VAL A 93 -2.06 1.10 -11.71
CA VAL A 93 -3.46 1.54 -11.87
C VAL A 93 -4.33 0.39 -12.36
N ARG A 94 -3.88 -0.38 -13.36
CA ARG A 94 -4.61 -1.58 -13.81
C ARG A 94 -4.80 -2.62 -12.71
N LEU A 95 -3.79 -2.82 -11.85
CA LEU A 95 -3.87 -3.74 -10.72
C LEU A 95 -4.89 -3.26 -9.70
N LEU A 96 -4.88 -1.97 -9.35
CA LEU A 96 -5.85 -1.39 -8.43
C LEU A 96 -7.26 -1.45 -9.01
N SER A 97 -7.48 -1.07 -10.26
CA SER A 97 -8.79 -1.17 -10.93
C SER A 97 -9.30 -2.60 -11.09
N TYR A 98 -8.41 -3.60 -11.13
CA TYR A 98 -8.81 -5.00 -11.14
C TYR A 98 -9.49 -5.43 -9.82
N ILE A 99 -9.15 -4.77 -8.72
CA ILE A 99 -9.75 -5.00 -7.39
C ILE A 99 -10.90 -4.02 -7.14
N ASN A 100 -10.66 -2.73 -7.37
CA ASN A 100 -11.48 -1.61 -6.89
C ASN A 100 -12.05 -0.78 -8.04
N GLY A 101 -12.26 -1.41 -9.20
CA GLY A 101 -12.97 -0.81 -10.32
C GLY A 101 -12.52 0.61 -10.69
N VAL A 102 -13.44 1.57 -10.58
CA VAL A 102 -13.21 2.97 -10.97
C VAL A 102 -12.50 3.72 -9.85
N LEU A 103 -11.17 3.87 -9.92
CA LEU A 103 -10.39 4.41 -8.80
C LEU A 103 -10.69 5.86 -8.37
N ALA A 104 -11.36 6.64 -9.22
CA ALA A 104 -11.81 7.99 -8.90
C ALA A 104 -13.11 8.02 -8.07
N ASP A 105 -13.76 6.86 -7.94
CA ASP A 105 -14.91 6.56 -7.10
C ASP A 105 -14.51 5.42 -6.15
N GLU A 106 -15.23 5.24 -5.05
CA GLU A 106 -14.98 4.16 -4.07
C GLU A 106 -16.23 3.29 -3.90
N SER A 107 -17.29 3.56 -4.66
CA SER A 107 -18.60 2.90 -4.54
C SER A 107 -18.62 1.45 -5.01
N ASP A 108 -17.69 1.05 -5.88
CA ASP A 108 -17.54 -0.29 -6.45
C ASP A 108 -16.33 -1.07 -5.90
N ASP A 109 -15.69 -0.55 -4.85
CA ASP A 109 -14.50 -1.15 -4.24
C ASP A 109 -14.81 -2.51 -3.60
N LEU A 110 -14.03 -3.54 -3.94
CA LEU A 110 -14.11 -4.86 -3.30
C LEU A 110 -13.44 -4.88 -1.92
N ILE A 111 -12.54 -3.93 -1.66
CA ILE A 111 -11.84 -3.78 -0.38
C ILE A 111 -11.49 -2.31 -0.14
N ASP A 112 -11.54 -1.90 1.13
CA ASP A 112 -10.99 -0.62 1.56
C ASP A 112 -9.47 -0.54 1.32
N ASP A 113 -8.97 0.54 0.69
CA ASP A 113 -7.53 0.67 0.41
C ASP A 113 -6.65 0.60 1.65
N SER A 114 -7.16 1.05 2.80
CA SER A 114 -6.44 0.97 4.05
C SER A 114 -6.35 -0.47 4.57
N ARG A 115 -7.41 -1.26 4.40
CA ARG A 115 -7.39 -2.71 4.68
C ARG A 115 -6.49 -3.45 3.69
N LEU A 116 -6.55 -3.10 2.40
CA LEU A 116 -5.66 -3.66 1.37
C LEU A 116 -4.18 -3.39 1.69
N TYR A 117 -3.87 -2.15 2.09
CA TYR A 117 -2.53 -1.78 2.49
C TYR A 117 -2.07 -2.54 3.74
N ASN A 118 -2.94 -2.65 4.76
CA ASN A 118 -2.65 -3.41 5.98
C ASN A 118 -2.40 -4.90 5.68
N TYR A 119 -3.23 -5.52 4.82
CA TYR A 119 -3.01 -6.89 4.34
C TYR A 119 -1.67 -7.09 3.65
N TYR A 120 -1.27 -6.15 2.79
CA TYR A 120 0.06 -6.20 2.20
C TYR A 120 1.17 -6.15 3.25
N VAL A 121 1.09 -5.24 4.23
CA VAL A 121 2.09 -5.11 5.29
C VAL A 121 2.19 -6.39 6.13
N ASN A 122 1.05 -6.94 6.54
CA ASN A 122 1.01 -8.21 7.27
C ASN A 122 1.60 -9.35 6.43
N MET A 123 1.27 -9.42 5.14
CA MET A 123 1.80 -10.43 4.23
C MET A 123 3.33 -10.36 4.13
N VAL A 124 3.90 -9.15 4.01
CA VAL A 124 5.35 -8.95 4.00
C VAL A 124 5.97 -9.51 5.27
N PHE A 125 5.42 -9.17 6.44
CA PHE A 125 5.96 -9.67 7.71
C PHE A 125 5.81 -11.17 7.87
N MET A 126 4.65 -11.75 7.55
CA MET A 126 4.45 -13.21 7.61
C MET A 126 5.49 -13.94 6.75
N CYS A 127 5.73 -13.47 5.52
CA CYS A 127 6.70 -14.09 4.63
C CYS A 127 8.15 -13.86 5.07
N GLU A 128 8.47 -12.71 5.66
CA GLU A 128 9.80 -12.49 6.27
C GLU A 128 10.08 -13.41 7.46
N HIS A 129 9.03 -13.85 8.17
CA HIS A 129 9.10 -14.87 9.21
C HIS A 129 9.02 -16.31 8.68
N GLY A 130 9.17 -16.51 7.36
CA GLY A 130 9.32 -17.82 6.73
C GLY A 130 8.03 -18.44 6.22
N LYS A 131 6.87 -17.75 6.32
CA LYS A 131 5.61 -18.26 5.79
C LYS A 131 5.59 -18.21 4.26
N HIS A 132 5.09 -19.26 3.61
CA HIS A 132 4.93 -19.24 2.15
C HIS A 132 3.84 -18.22 1.74
N PRO A 133 3.97 -17.49 0.61
CA PRO A 133 2.98 -16.47 0.21
C PRO A 133 1.54 -16.98 0.12
N ASP A 134 1.34 -18.22 -0.34
CA ASP A 134 0.00 -18.82 -0.44
C ASP A 134 -0.61 -19.09 0.95
N GLU A 135 0.20 -19.53 1.92
CA GLU A 135 -0.24 -19.74 3.30
C GLU A 135 -0.57 -18.41 3.98
N ALA A 136 0.28 -17.39 3.78
CA ALA A 136 0.04 -16.05 4.32
C ALA A 136 -1.27 -15.46 3.79
N ILE A 137 -1.56 -15.60 2.49
CA ILE A 137 -2.82 -15.13 1.91
C ILE A 137 -4.02 -15.90 2.45
N SER A 138 -3.91 -17.22 2.61
CA SER A 138 -4.99 -18.03 3.16
C SER A 138 -5.39 -17.53 4.55
N GLU A 139 -4.39 -17.23 5.39
CA GLU A 139 -4.61 -16.72 6.75
C GLU A 139 -5.15 -15.29 6.75
N LEU A 140 -4.58 -14.39 5.94
CA LEU A 140 -5.02 -12.98 5.87
C LEU A 140 -6.44 -12.79 5.40
N LEU A 141 -6.92 -13.70 4.53
CA LEU A 141 -8.24 -13.62 3.93
C LEU A 141 -9.23 -14.60 4.57
N ASP A 142 -8.90 -15.22 5.71
CA ASP A 142 -9.78 -16.17 6.39
C ASP A 142 -11.11 -15.50 6.78
N ASP A 143 -11.03 -14.27 7.30
CA ASP A 143 -12.16 -13.45 7.74
C ASP A 143 -12.74 -12.53 6.65
N TYR A 144 -12.22 -12.61 5.41
CA TYR A 144 -12.66 -11.75 4.34
C TYR A 144 -14.06 -12.16 3.83
N ASN A 145 -15.05 -11.37 4.22
CA ASN A 145 -16.42 -11.51 3.74
C ASN A 145 -16.51 -11.06 2.29
N GLU A 146 -16.69 -12.02 1.40
CA GLU A 146 -16.68 -11.80 -0.04
C GLU A 146 -17.93 -10.98 -0.48
N PRO A 147 -17.77 -9.74 -0.99
CA PRO A 147 -18.92 -8.90 -1.36
C PRO A 147 -19.60 -9.38 -2.64
N ILE A 148 -18.84 -9.98 -3.56
CA ILE A 148 -19.33 -10.60 -4.80
C ILE A 148 -18.54 -11.87 -5.11
N PRO A 149 -19.14 -12.88 -5.77
CA PRO A 149 -18.45 -14.11 -6.11
C PRO A 149 -17.12 -13.89 -6.84
N GLY A 150 -16.05 -14.47 -6.30
CA GLY A 150 -14.70 -14.40 -6.85
C GLY A 150 -13.86 -13.18 -6.41
N ALA A 151 -14.41 -12.25 -5.62
CA ALA A 151 -13.64 -11.13 -5.05
C ALA A 151 -12.47 -11.60 -4.17
N LYS A 152 -12.62 -12.66 -3.37
CA LYS A 152 -11.51 -13.22 -2.56
C LYS A 152 -10.37 -13.68 -3.47
N LYS A 153 -10.68 -14.36 -4.57
CA LYS A 153 -9.69 -14.80 -5.57
C LYS A 153 -9.01 -13.62 -6.28
N ARG A 154 -9.75 -12.55 -6.58
CA ARG A 154 -9.18 -11.32 -7.16
C ARG A 154 -8.20 -10.67 -6.19
N LEU A 155 -8.61 -10.52 -4.93
CA LEU A 155 -7.81 -9.95 -3.86
C LEU A 155 -6.54 -10.77 -3.60
N SER A 156 -6.64 -12.10 -3.48
CA SER A 156 -5.48 -12.99 -3.36
C SER A 156 -4.46 -12.76 -4.49
N LYS A 157 -4.93 -12.74 -5.74
CA LYS A 157 -4.06 -12.53 -6.90
C LYS A 157 -3.38 -11.16 -6.84
N ALA A 158 -4.10 -10.13 -6.43
CA ALA A 158 -3.53 -8.80 -6.32
C ALA A 158 -2.47 -8.70 -5.22
N LEU A 159 -2.74 -9.28 -4.04
CA LEU A 159 -1.78 -9.33 -2.93
C LEU A 159 -0.48 -10.04 -3.33
N ILE A 160 -0.56 -11.17 -4.05
CA ILE A 160 0.63 -11.83 -4.63
C ILE A 160 1.42 -10.89 -5.54
N ILE A 161 0.74 -10.17 -6.45
CA ILE A 161 1.42 -9.24 -7.38
C ILE A 161 2.10 -8.11 -6.60
N MET A 162 1.39 -7.51 -5.63
CA MET A 162 1.93 -6.45 -4.78
C MET A 162 3.15 -6.94 -4.00
N TYR A 163 3.07 -8.12 -3.39
CA TYR A 163 4.18 -8.74 -2.65
C TYR A 163 5.42 -8.96 -3.53
N ASN A 164 5.25 -9.53 -4.73
CA ASN A 164 6.36 -9.74 -5.66
C ASN A 164 6.98 -8.42 -6.15
N ALA A 165 6.16 -7.40 -6.40
CA ALA A 165 6.63 -6.06 -6.74
C ALA A 165 7.40 -5.40 -5.58
N GLY A 166 6.97 -5.63 -4.34
CA GLY A 166 7.68 -5.22 -3.14
C GLY A 166 9.03 -5.93 -2.97
N LEU A 167 9.08 -7.24 -3.21
CA LEU A 167 10.33 -8.02 -3.22
C LEU A 167 11.31 -7.50 -4.29
N ALA A 168 10.83 -7.23 -5.51
CA ALA A 168 11.65 -6.67 -6.57
C ALA A 168 12.32 -5.35 -6.14
N ASN A 169 11.57 -4.45 -5.49
CA ASN A 169 12.13 -3.21 -4.93
C ASN A 169 13.14 -3.47 -3.79
N LYS A 170 12.87 -4.45 -2.92
CA LYS A 170 13.80 -4.85 -1.85
C LYS A 170 15.13 -5.33 -2.43
N TYR A 171 15.11 -6.19 -3.43
CA TYR A 171 16.33 -6.71 -4.06
C TYR A 171 17.05 -5.64 -4.89
N LYS A 172 16.32 -4.78 -5.62
CA LYS A 172 16.91 -3.64 -6.32
C LYS A 172 17.71 -2.74 -5.37
N ARG A 173 17.11 -2.33 -4.24
CA ARG A 173 17.81 -1.53 -3.22
C ARG A 173 19.01 -2.24 -2.62
N LYS A 174 18.91 -3.56 -2.41
CA LYS A 174 20.05 -4.36 -1.94
C LYS A 174 21.20 -4.35 -2.96
N CYS A 175 20.90 -4.46 -4.24
CA CYS A 175 21.92 -4.34 -5.30
C CYS A 175 22.57 -2.95 -5.30
N GLU A 176 21.77 -1.88 -5.22
CA GLU A 176 22.28 -0.50 -5.16
C GLU A 176 23.18 -0.28 -3.93
N GLN A 177 22.78 -0.81 -2.76
CA GLN A 177 23.60 -0.77 -1.55
C GLN A 177 24.95 -1.48 -1.75
N LEU A 178 24.92 -2.73 -2.24
CA LEU A 178 26.14 -3.51 -2.46
C LEU A 178 27.07 -2.88 -3.52
N LEU A 179 26.51 -2.21 -4.53
CA LEU A 179 27.29 -1.45 -5.51
C LEU A 179 27.99 -0.26 -4.87
N GLY A 180 27.30 0.49 -3.99
CA GLY A 180 27.89 1.60 -3.26
C GLY A 180 28.98 1.19 -2.26
N GLU A 181 29.05 -0.09 -1.86
CA GLU A 181 30.14 -0.64 -1.03
C GLU A 181 31.41 -0.92 -1.85
N LEU A 182 31.36 -0.83 -3.18
CA LEU A 182 32.52 -1.00 -4.07
C LEU A 182 33.30 0.30 -4.32
N GLU A 183 32.71 1.45 -3.98
CA GLU A 183 33.29 2.80 -4.08
C GLU A 183 34.01 3.19 -2.78
#